data_AF-A0A2M7S4U5-F1
#
_entry.id   AF-A0A2M7S4U5-F1
#
_cell.length_a   1.000
_cell.length_b   1.000
_cell.length_c   1.000
_cell.angle_alpha   90.00
_cell.angle_beta   90.00
_cell.angle_gamma   90.00
#
_symmetry.space_group_name_H-M   'P 1'
#
loop_
_entity.id
_entity.type
_entity.pdbx_description
1 polymer ?
#
loop_
_entity_poly.entity_id
_entity_poly.type
_entity_poly.pdbx_seq_one_letter_code
_entity_poly.pdbx_strand_id
1 'polypeptide(L)'
;MGNKLEEGLRKGLLAGLGLAVLTKEKAQQLARELVKKGEASGENVAEVTGEILDKARKGKKLVESRIEEAIRNVIEKVGVPTRQEFENLKKSINELKKKK
;
A
#
# COMPACT_ATOMS: atom_id res chain seq x y z
N MET A 1 -27.38 18.72 -1.87
CA MET A 1 -26.52 17.73 -1.18
C MET A 1 -25.71 16.83 -2.15
N GLY A 2 -25.74 17.04 -3.47
CA GLY A 2 -25.07 16.17 -4.46
C GLY A 2 -23.55 16.27 -4.59
N ASN A 3 -22.91 17.35 -4.12
CA ASN A 3 -21.48 17.58 -4.42
C ASN A 3 -20.49 16.84 -3.50
N LYS A 4 -20.86 16.48 -2.26
CA LYS A 4 -19.94 15.81 -1.33
C LYS A 4 -19.66 14.36 -1.70
N LEU A 5 -20.64 13.67 -2.29
CA LEU A 5 -20.52 12.29 -2.75
C LEU A 5 -19.63 12.21 -4.00
N GLU A 6 -19.81 13.11 -4.96
CA GLU A 6 -18.95 13.18 -6.15
C GLU A 6 -17.50 13.55 -5.78
N GLU A 7 -17.32 14.46 -4.83
CA GLU A 7 -16.00 14.84 -4.32
C GLU A 7 -15.32 13.69 -3.56
N GLY A 8 -16.08 12.92 -2.78
CA GLY A 8 -15.62 11.70 -2.11
C GLY A 8 -15.26 10.59 -3.10
N LEU A 9 -16.04 10.43 -4.17
CA LEU A 9 -15.77 9.45 -5.22
C LEU A 9 -14.55 9.85 -6.05
N ARG A 10 -14.40 11.14 -6.39
CA ARG A 10 -13.22 11.67 -7.08
C ARG A 10 -11.97 11.57 -6.22
N LYS A 11 -12.05 11.90 -4.93
CA LYS A 11 -10.93 11.72 -3.98
C LYS A 11 -10.61 10.25 -3.77
N GLY A 12 -11.62 9.36 -3.74
CA GLY A 12 -11.46 7.91 -3.63
C GLY A 12 -10.84 7.30 -4.89
N LEU A 13 -11.22 7.75 -6.08
CA LEU A 13 -10.62 7.35 -7.36
C LEU A 13 -9.20 7.93 -7.52
N LEU A 14 -8.98 9.19 -7.15
CA LEU A 14 -7.64 9.81 -7.13
C LEU A 14 -6.74 9.17 -6.08
N ALA A 15 -7.27 8.67 -4.96
CA ALA A 15 -6.53 7.88 -3.98
C ALA A 15 -6.31 6.44 -4.46
N GLY A 16 -7.28 5.84 -5.14
CA GLY A 16 -7.20 4.51 -5.76
C GLY A 16 -6.24 4.47 -6.95
N LEU A 17 -6.06 5.59 -7.64
CA LEU A 17 -5.04 5.80 -8.68
C LEU A 17 -3.73 6.37 -8.09
N GLY A 18 -3.79 7.02 -6.92
CA GLY A 18 -2.77 7.94 -6.39
C GLY A 18 -1.51 7.32 -5.78
N LEU A 19 -1.48 6.00 -5.55
CA LEU A 19 -0.26 5.27 -5.16
C LEU A 19 0.18 4.22 -6.19
N ALA A 20 -0.70 3.79 -7.08
CA ALA A 20 -0.39 2.82 -8.14
C ALA A 20 -0.02 3.49 -9.49
N VAL A 21 -0.47 4.74 -9.72
CA VAL A 21 -0.35 5.47 -11.00
C VAL A 21 0.38 6.81 -10.83
N LEU A 22 1.10 7.01 -9.72
CA LEU A 22 1.98 8.17 -9.62
C LEU A 22 3.22 7.95 -10.49
N THR A 23 3.14 8.39 -11.74
CA THR A 23 4.28 8.36 -12.68
C THR A 23 5.18 9.56 -12.44
N LYS A 24 6.43 9.47 -12.92
CA LYS A 24 7.40 10.56 -12.84
C LYS A 24 6.87 11.82 -13.52
N GLU A 25 6.16 11.69 -14.64
CA GLU A 25 5.57 12.79 -15.40
C GLU A 25 4.49 13.53 -14.58
N LYS A 26 3.64 12.78 -13.87
CA LYS A 26 2.60 13.35 -13.01
C LYS A 26 3.17 14.02 -11.76
N ALA A 27 4.18 13.40 -11.13
CA ALA A 27 4.90 14.01 -10.03
C ALA A 27 5.58 15.33 -10.47
N GLN A 28 6.19 15.34 -11.66
CA GLN A 28 6.83 16.54 -12.21
C GLN A 28 5.83 17.62 -12.59
N GLN A 29 4.63 17.26 -13.08
CA GLN A 29 3.55 18.22 -13.30
C GLN A 29 3.10 18.87 -11.99
N LEU A 30 2.89 18.06 -10.95
CA LEU A 30 2.50 18.56 -9.63
C LEU A 30 3.57 19.48 -9.03
N ALA A 31 4.84 19.08 -9.11
CA ALA A 31 5.97 19.90 -8.67
C ALA A 31 6.03 21.26 -9.37
N ARG A 32 5.79 21.30 -10.69
CA ARG A 32 5.70 22.57 -11.44
C ARG A 32 4.59 23.48 -10.93
N GLU A 33 3.43 22.91 -10.60
CA GLU A 33 2.30 23.68 -10.08
C GLU A 33 2.60 24.25 -8.68
N LEU A 34 3.23 23.45 -7.80
CA LEU A 34 3.61 23.87 -6.45
C LEU A 34 4.65 24.99 -6.47
N VAL A 35 5.70 24.86 -7.29
CA VAL A 35 6.72 25.91 -7.46
C VAL A 35 6.09 27.16 -8.07
N LYS A 36 5.23 27.03 -9.09
CA LYS A 36 4.56 28.18 -9.74
C LYS A 36 3.63 28.93 -8.79
N LYS A 37 2.95 28.23 -7.88
CA LYS A 37 2.09 28.84 -6.86
C LYS A 37 2.87 29.46 -5.71
N GLY A 38 4.20 29.30 -5.67
CA GLY A 38 5.05 29.74 -4.57
C GLY A 38 4.95 28.86 -3.32
N GLU A 39 4.21 27.75 -3.38
CA GLU A 39 4.04 26.79 -2.28
C GLU A 39 5.35 26.01 -2.00
N ALA A 40 6.25 25.95 -2.98
CA ALA A 40 7.60 25.41 -2.90
C ALA A 40 8.64 26.46 -3.36
N SER A 41 8.52 27.68 -2.86
CA SER A 41 9.41 28.79 -3.24
C SER A 41 10.86 28.52 -2.87
N GLY A 42 11.78 28.67 -3.83
CA GLY A 42 13.22 28.46 -3.62
C GLY A 42 13.71 27.04 -3.91
N GLU A 43 12.80 26.08 -4.05
CA GLU A 43 13.13 24.71 -4.45
C GLU A 43 13.01 24.54 -5.96
N ASN A 44 13.90 23.72 -6.54
CA ASN A 44 13.80 23.44 -7.97
C ASN A 44 12.73 22.35 -8.22
N VAL A 45 12.10 22.38 -9.40
CA VAL A 45 11.05 21.42 -9.77
C VAL A 45 11.50 19.96 -9.64
N ALA A 46 12.77 19.65 -9.90
CA ALA A 46 13.28 18.28 -9.81
C ALA A 46 13.37 17.77 -8.37
N GLU A 47 13.73 18.64 -7.43
CA GLU A 47 13.81 18.36 -5.99
C GLU A 47 12.43 18.06 -5.41
N VAL A 48 11.46 18.95 -5.67
CA VAL A 48 10.05 18.75 -5.28
C VAL A 48 9.47 17.47 -5.91
N THR A 49 9.84 17.17 -7.17
CA THR A 49 9.44 15.91 -7.82
C THR A 49 10.01 14.70 -7.09
N GLY A 50 11.28 14.76 -6.68
CA GLY A 50 11.95 13.71 -5.91
C GLY A 50 11.24 13.45 -4.58
N GLU A 51 10.90 14.51 -3.85
CA GLU A 51 10.18 14.38 -2.59
C GLU A 51 8.81 13.71 -2.73
N ILE A 52 8.05 14.11 -3.75
CA ILE A 52 6.72 13.56 -4.04
C ILE A 52 6.83 12.06 -4.31
N LEU A 53 7.81 11.65 -5.12
CA LEU A 53 8.05 10.24 -5.44
C LEU A 53 8.51 9.44 -4.21
N ASP A 54 9.36 10.02 -3.37
CA ASP A 54 9.84 9.37 -2.14
C ASP A 54 8.73 9.20 -1.10
N LYS A 55 7.89 10.23 -0.90
CA LYS A 55 6.70 10.15 -0.04
C LYS A 55 5.74 9.07 -0.55
N ALA A 56 5.52 8.99 -1.86
CA ALA A 56 4.70 7.96 -2.47
C ALA A 56 5.26 6.54 -2.26
N ARG A 57 6.57 6.34 -2.43
CA ARG A 57 7.24 5.05 -2.18
C ARG A 57 7.11 4.60 -0.72
N LYS A 58 7.30 5.52 0.23
CA LYS A 58 7.13 5.24 1.67
C LYS A 58 5.68 4.90 2.01
N GLY A 59 4.73 5.67 1.45
CA GLY A 59 3.29 5.42 1.61
C GLY A 59 2.88 4.05 1.08
N LYS A 60 3.37 3.66 -0.10
CA LYS A 60 3.12 2.33 -0.70
C LYS A 60 3.54 1.19 0.24
N LYS A 61 4.77 1.24 0.76
CA LYS A 61 5.29 0.19 1.69
C LYS A 61 4.45 0.07 2.96
N LEU A 62 4.01 1.20 3.53
CA LEU A 62 3.17 1.19 4.72
C LEU A 62 1.80 0.53 4.45
N VAL A 63 1.21 0.82 3.29
CA VAL A 63 -0.07 0.22 2.88
C VAL A 63 0.11 -1.28 2.63
N GLU A 64 1.15 -1.70 1.91
CA GLU A 64 1.47 -3.11 1.69
C GLU A 64 1.61 -3.87 3.02
N SER A 65 2.39 -3.32 3.96
CA SER A 65 2.58 -3.93 5.29
C SER A 65 1.27 -4.06 6.07
N ARG A 66 0.40 -3.04 6.05
CA ARG A 66 -0.91 -3.09 6.73
C ARG A 66 -1.85 -4.10 6.08
N ILE A 67 -1.82 -4.24 4.76
CA ILE A 67 -2.62 -5.23 4.04
C ILE A 67 -2.16 -6.64 4.42
N GLU A 68 -0.85 -6.89 4.42
CA GLU A 68 -0.33 -8.20 4.84
C GLU A 68 -0.69 -8.53 6.29
N GLU A 69 -0.59 -7.56 7.20
CA GLU A 69 -1.00 -7.72 8.60
C GLU A 69 -2.51 -8.01 8.73
N ALA A 70 -3.34 -7.28 8.00
CA ALA A 70 -4.79 -7.53 7.98
C ALA A 70 -5.11 -8.94 7.47
N ILE A 71 -4.45 -9.40 6.41
CA ILE A 71 -4.64 -10.76 5.88
C ILE A 71 -4.20 -11.81 6.90
N ARG A 72 -3.02 -11.62 7.53
CA ARG A 72 -2.53 -12.52 8.59
C ARG A 72 -3.53 -12.63 9.74
N ASN A 73 -4.02 -11.50 10.24
CA ASN A 73 -5.02 -11.45 11.32
C ASN A 73 -6.34 -12.13 10.94
N VAL A 74 -6.77 -12.04 9.68
CA VAL A 74 -7.97 -12.73 9.21
C VAL A 74 -7.75 -14.25 9.20
N ILE A 75 -6.62 -14.71 8.64
CA ILE A 75 -6.31 -16.15 8.57
C ILE A 75 -6.28 -16.75 9.99
N GLU A 76 -5.63 -16.07 10.93
CA GLU A 76 -5.59 -16.50 12.35
C GLU A 76 -6.98 -16.58 12.98
N LYS A 77 -7.86 -15.59 12.72
CA LYS A 77 -9.21 -15.55 13.31
C LYS A 77 -10.18 -16.58 12.74
N VAL A 78 -10.01 -16.97 11.47
CA VAL A 78 -10.91 -17.93 10.81
C VAL A 78 -10.53 -19.38 11.14
N GLY A 79 -9.47 -19.59 11.94
CA GLY A 79 -9.05 -20.90 12.42
C GLY A 79 -8.48 -21.80 11.32
N VAL A 80 -8.02 -21.22 10.21
CA VAL A 80 -7.39 -21.96 9.13
C VAL A 80 -5.91 -22.11 9.47
N PRO A 81 -5.41 -23.34 9.73
CA PRO A 81 -3.98 -23.54 9.98
C PRO A 81 -3.18 -23.16 8.74
N THR A 82 -2.02 -22.55 8.96
CA THR A 82 -1.06 -22.26 7.89
C THR A 82 -0.61 -23.56 7.23
N ARG A 83 -0.10 -23.46 5.99
CA ARG A 83 0.43 -24.64 5.28
C ARG A 83 1.55 -25.31 6.09
N GLN A 84 2.39 -24.53 6.77
CA GLN A 84 3.47 -25.05 7.59
C GLN A 84 2.95 -25.84 8.80
N GLU A 85 1.96 -25.31 9.51
CA GLU A 85 1.33 -26.01 10.65
C GLU A 85 0.69 -27.33 10.20
N PHE A 86 0.02 -27.33 9.04
CA PHE A 86 -0.57 -28.54 8.46
C PHE A 86 0.48 -29.61 8.10
N GLU A 87 1.57 -29.22 7.43
CA GLU A 87 2.65 -30.16 7.09
C GLU A 87 3.38 -30.69 8.33
N ASN A 88 3.55 -29.86 9.37
CA ASN A 88 4.10 -30.29 10.66
C ASN A 88 3.21 -31.34 11.31
N LEU A 89 1.89 -31.10 11.36
CA LEU A 89 0.92 -32.06 11.90
C LEU A 89 0.96 -33.38 11.12
N LYS A 90 1.05 -33.31 9.78
CA LYS A 90 1.15 -34.49 8.90
C LYS A 90 2.41 -35.31 9.17
N LYS A 91 3.56 -34.65 9.40
CA LYS A 91 4.82 -35.32 9.79
C LYS A 91 4.67 -36.03 11.13
N SER A 92 4.15 -35.34 12.16
CA SER A 92 3.95 -35.93 13.49
C SER A 92 3.04 -37.16 13.44
N ILE A 93 1.95 -37.11 12.65
CA ILE A 93 1.06 -38.27 12.44
C ILE A 93 1.81 -39.44 11.79
N ASN A 94 2.64 -39.17 10.78
CA ASN A 94 3.42 -40.21 10.11
C ASN A 94 4.46 -40.85 11.02
N GLU A 95 5.12 -40.06 11.88
CA GLU A 95 6.08 -40.57 12.86
C GLU A 95 5.41 -41.43 13.93
N LEU A 96 4.23 -41.01 14.41
CA LEU A 96 3.42 -41.80 15.34
C LEU A 96 2.97 -43.13 14.71
N LYS A 97 2.59 -43.12 13.43
CA LYS A 97 2.23 -44.34 12.69
C LYS A 97 3.40 -45.31 12.51
N LYS A 98 4.65 -44.82 12.44
CA LYS A 98 5.86 -45.66 12.32
C LYS A 98 6.33 -46.25 13.63
N LYS A 99 5.86 -45.74 14.78
CA LYS A 99 6.17 -46.25 16.12
C LYS A 99 5.20 -47.32 16.61
N LYS A 100 4.17 -47.64 15.82
CA LYS A 100 3.31 -48.83 15.99
C LYS A 100 3.75 -49.92 15.03
#